data_AF-A0A1F5Z8S8-F1
#
_entry.id   AF-A0A1F5Z8S8-F1
#
_cell.length_a   1.000
_cell.length_b   1.000
_cell.length_c   1.000
_cell.angle_alpha   90.00
_cell.angle_beta   90.00
_cell.angle_gamma   90.00
#
_symmetry.space_group_name_H-M   'P 1'
#
loop_
_entity.id
_entity.type
_entity.pdbx_description
1 polymer ?
#
loop_
_entity_poly.entity_id
_entity_poly.type
_entity_poly.pdbx_seq_one_letter_code
_entity_poly.pdbx_strand_id
1 'polypeptide(L)'
;MSVINFTSVIDISQENDNLACMTDDQHDISSLTDQAIEAALSCRWKEAISINSAILKLDKKNINALNRLGFAYQQSGLIKEAKQTFNRVLTLDQYNAVATKNLDKLANVKQSRSSRLNSQSFHPPMMFIEDPGKTKIVSCVHAAPVNTLSSIQCGEEVFLKAKNHCVEIRDARDDYLAQLPDDVSFRLIKLLAAKNTYRVYIKNVDKKSVTVFIKEISRGKKYANQPSFITNSSYQTIVRKTISDIEADKPDVTPTGEEEADSLEE
;
A
#
# COMPACT_ATOMS: atom_id res chain seq x y z
N MET A 1 -77.86 27.26 6.75
CA MET A 1 -77.06 26.48 5.78
C MET A 1 -75.62 26.94 5.90
N SER A 2 -74.81 26.25 6.70
CA SER A 2 -73.35 26.45 6.71
C SER A 2 -72.71 25.27 6.03
N VAL A 3 -71.96 25.54 4.97
CA VAL A 3 -71.19 24.56 4.21
C VAL A 3 -69.79 24.51 4.81
N ILE A 4 -69.42 23.35 5.35
CA ILE A 4 -68.05 23.01 5.74
C ILE A 4 -67.42 22.37 4.50
N ASN A 5 -66.31 22.91 3.98
CA ASN A 5 -65.48 22.19 3.02
C ASN A 5 -64.12 21.92 3.65
N PHE A 6 -63.90 20.62 3.90
CA PHE A 6 -62.68 20.00 4.38
C PHE A 6 -61.54 20.20 3.37
N THR A 7 -60.42 20.73 3.85
CA THR A 7 -59.13 20.68 3.18
C THR A 7 -58.65 19.24 3.08
N SER A 8 -58.18 18.89 1.88
CA SER A 8 -57.65 17.59 1.48
C SER A 8 -56.51 17.10 2.38
N VAL A 9 -56.75 15.98 3.07
CA VAL A 9 -55.70 15.13 3.64
C VAL A 9 -55.20 14.25 2.50
N ILE A 10 -54.08 14.63 1.88
CA ILE A 10 -53.39 13.82 0.86
C ILE A 10 -52.21 13.12 1.54
N ASP A 11 -52.33 11.80 1.62
CA ASP A 11 -51.33 10.74 1.72
C ASP A 11 -49.90 11.10 2.19
N ILE A 12 -49.68 11.09 3.50
CA ILE A 12 -48.34 10.96 4.12
C ILE A 12 -47.92 9.47 4.20
N SER A 13 -48.83 8.54 3.90
CA SER A 13 -48.60 7.11 4.05
C SER A 13 -47.71 6.49 2.95
N GLN A 14 -47.69 7.06 1.73
CA GLN A 14 -46.87 6.51 0.63
C GLN A 14 -45.40 6.98 0.65
N GLU A 15 -45.07 8.06 1.35
CA GLU A 15 -43.68 8.53 1.50
C GLU A 15 -42.90 7.72 2.56
N ASN A 16 -43.57 7.27 3.62
CA ASN A 16 -42.92 6.50 4.69
C ASN A 16 -42.55 5.06 4.26
N ASP A 17 -43.34 4.42 3.39
CA ASP A 17 -43.02 3.07 2.88
C ASP A 17 -41.82 3.08 1.91
N ASN A 18 -41.65 4.15 1.12
CA ASN A 18 -40.47 4.32 0.27
C ASN A 18 -39.21 4.61 1.10
N LEU A 19 -39.34 5.38 2.19
CA LEU A 19 -38.22 5.70 3.06
C LEU A 19 -37.70 4.46 3.83
N ALA A 20 -38.60 3.57 4.27
CA ALA A 20 -38.24 2.31 4.92
C ALA A 20 -37.60 1.30 3.95
N CYS A 21 -38.11 1.20 2.71
CA CYS A 21 -37.50 0.34 1.68
C CYS A 21 -36.09 0.80 1.30
N MET A 22 -35.86 2.12 1.21
CA MET A 22 -34.53 2.67 0.90
C MET A 22 -33.51 2.44 2.03
N THR A 23 -33.94 2.29 3.29
CA THR A 23 -33.02 2.01 4.41
C THR A 23 -32.59 0.54 4.48
N ASP A 24 -33.47 -0.40 4.13
CA ASP A 24 -33.16 -1.84 4.12
C ASP A 24 -32.17 -2.19 3.00
N ASP A 25 -32.41 -1.69 1.78
CA ASP A 25 -31.50 -1.88 0.65
C ASP A 25 -30.11 -1.28 0.91
N GLN A 26 -30.05 -0.13 1.60
CA GLN A 26 -28.79 0.53 1.92
C GLN A 26 -28.00 -0.21 3.01
N HIS A 27 -28.70 -0.81 3.99
CA HIS A 27 -28.08 -1.66 5.01
C HIS A 27 -27.51 -2.93 4.38
N ASP A 28 -28.25 -3.55 3.47
CA ASP A 28 -27.81 -4.74 2.73
C ASP A 28 -26.60 -4.45 1.84
N ILE A 29 -26.57 -3.30 1.14
CA ILE A 29 -25.41 -2.88 0.34
C ILE A 29 -24.17 -2.68 1.21
N SER A 30 -24.32 -2.15 2.43
CA SER A 30 -23.19 -1.97 3.35
C SER A 30 -22.62 -3.31 3.81
N SER A 31 -23.48 -4.23 4.23
CA SER A 31 -23.05 -5.58 4.64
C SER A 31 -22.37 -6.34 3.49
N LEU A 32 -22.95 -6.29 2.29
CA LEU A 32 -22.36 -6.89 1.09
C LEU A 32 -21.03 -6.22 0.71
N THR A 33 -20.90 -4.92 0.93
CA THR A 33 -19.65 -4.19 0.68
C THR A 33 -18.52 -4.73 1.55
N ASP A 34 -18.76 -4.92 2.85
CA ASP A 34 -17.75 -5.43 3.77
C ASP A 34 -17.36 -6.87 3.41
N GLN A 35 -18.34 -7.72 3.07
CA GLN A 35 -18.08 -9.08 2.60
C GLN A 35 -17.27 -9.10 1.29
N ALA A 36 -17.56 -8.21 0.35
CA ALA A 36 -16.82 -8.10 -0.91
C ALA A 36 -15.36 -7.68 -0.68
N ILE A 37 -15.14 -6.75 0.26
CA ILE A 37 -13.80 -6.30 0.65
C ILE A 37 -13.05 -7.43 1.34
N GLU A 38 -13.68 -8.13 2.28
CA GLU A 38 -13.07 -9.25 2.99
C GLU A 38 -12.70 -10.40 2.03
N ALA A 39 -13.59 -10.74 1.09
CA ALA A 39 -13.30 -11.72 0.06
C ALA A 39 -12.11 -11.30 -0.81
N ALA A 40 -11.99 -10.01 -1.16
CA ALA A 40 -10.86 -9.47 -1.91
C ALA A 40 -9.55 -9.51 -1.10
N LEU A 41 -9.58 -9.14 0.19
CA LEU A 41 -8.42 -9.21 1.09
C LEU A 41 -7.95 -10.66 1.29
N SER A 42 -8.90 -11.60 1.33
CA SER A 42 -8.67 -13.04 1.37
C SER A 42 -8.29 -13.66 0.02
N CYS A 43 -8.14 -12.86 -1.04
CA CYS A 43 -7.84 -13.31 -2.41
C CYS A 43 -8.87 -14.29 -3.01
N ARG A 44 -10.10 -14.31 -2.48
CA ARG A 44 -11.23 -15.09 -2.98
C ARG A 44 -11.91 -14.33 -4.13
N TRP A 45 -11.21 -14.20 -5.25
CA TRP A 45 -11.63 -13.31 -6.35
C TRP A 45 -12.99 -13.67 -6.98
N LYS A 46 -13.29 -14.96 -7.14
CA LYS A 46 -14.59 -15.41 -7.69
C LYS A 46 -15.76 -15.00 -6.79
N GLU A 47 -15.57 -15.10 -5.48
CA GLU A 47 -16.55 -14.68 -4.48
C GLU A 47 -16.69 -13.16 -4.49
N ALA A 48 -15.58 -12.41 -4.51
CA ALA A 48 -15.60 -10.96 -4.64
C ALA A 48 -16.32 -10.50 -5.93
N ILE A 49 -16.15 -11.20 -7.06
CA ILE A 49 -16.90 -10.93 -8.29
C ILE A 49 -18.41 -11.14 -8.07
N SER A 50 -18.79 -12.25 -7.46
CA SER A 50 -20.20 -12.58 -7.19
C SER A 50 -20.86 -11.54 -6.30
N ILE A 51 -20.22 -11.17 -5.19
CA ILE A 51 -20.76 -10.20 -4.22
C ILE A 51 -20.86 -8.80 -4.83
N ASN A 52 -19.79 -8.31 -5.50
CA ASN A 52 -19.87 -6.99 -6.16
C ASN A 52 -20.90 -6.97 -7.29
N SER A 53 -21.10 -8.10 -7.99
CA SER A 53 -22.17 -8.21 -8.98
C SER A 53 -23.56 -8.16 -8.34
N ALA A 54 -23.74 -8.71 -7.14
CA ALA A 54 -24.99 -8.59 -6.38
C ALA A 54 -25.24 -7.14 -5.94
N ILE A 55 -24.22 -6.43 -5.43
CA ILE A 55 -24.31 -5.00 -5.11
C ILE A 55 -24.77 -4.19 -6.34
N LEU A 56 -24.22 -4.50 -7.53
CA LEU A 56 -24.58 -3.81 -8.77
C LEU A 56 -25.97 -4.18 -9.33
N LYS A 57 -26.62 -5.24 -8.82
CA LYS A 57 -28.03 -5.52 -9.12
C LYS A 57 -28.94 -4.58 -8.34
N LEU A 58 -28.58 -4.27 -7.09
CA LEU A 58 -29.29 -3.33 -6.22
C LEU A 58 -29.03 -1.88 -6.66
N ASP A 59 -27.75 -1.49 -6.79
CA ASP A 59 -27.34 -0.18 -7.30
C ASP A 59 -26.44 -0.31 -8.54
N LYS A 60 -27.05 -0.17 -9.71
CA LYS A 60 -26.37 -0.27 -11.02
C LYS A 60 -25.33 0.83 -11.26
N LYS A 61 -25.36 1.94 -10.51
CA LYS A 61 -24.47 3.10 -10.70
C LYS A 61 -23.41 3.21 -9.59
N ASN A 62 -23.30 2.21 -8.71
CA ASN A 62 -22.31 2.20 -7.65
C ASN A 62 -20.87 2.17 -8.21
N ILE A 63 -20.22 3.33 -8.25
CA ILE A 63 -18.84 3.49 -8.76
C ILE A 63 -17.85 2.65 -7.97
N ASN A 64 -18.01 2.58 -6.65
CA ASN A 64 -17.10 1.82 -5.78
C ASN A 64 -17.19 0.32 -6.05
N ALA A 65 -18.40 -0.22 -6.18
CA ALA A 65 -18.61 -1.63 -6.52
C ALA A 65 -18.11 -1.96 -7.93
N LEU A 66 -18.30 -1.06 -8.93
CA LEU A 66 -17.71 -1.22 -10.26
C LEU A 66 -16.18 -1.25 -10.21
N ASN A 67 -15.54 -0.36 -9.44
CA ASN A 67 -14.09 -0.35 -9.27
C ASN A 67 -13.58 -1.65 -8.62
N ARG A 68 -14.23 -2.11 -7.55
CA ARG A 68 -13.90 -3.39 -6.88
C ARG A 68 -14.10 -4.58 -7.82
N LEU A 69 -15.19 -4.60 -8.59
CA LEU A 69 -15.47 -5.64 -9.58
C LEU A 69 -14.41 -5.67 -10.70
N GLY A 70 -14.06 -4.51 -11.25
CA GLY A 70 -13.01 -4.40 -12.27
C GLY A 70 -11.66 -4.91 -11.76
N PHE A 71 -11.33 -4.61 -10.51
CA PHE A 71 -10.14 -5.13 -9.85
C PHE A 71 -10.20 -6.65 -9.68
N ALA A 72 -11.32 -7.20 -9.20
CA ALA A 72 -11.49 -8.64 -9.02
C ALA A 72 -11.44 -9.42 -10.35
N TYR A 73 -11.98 -8.87 -11.44
CA TYR A 73 -11.82 -9.43 -12.79
C TYR A 73 -10.36 -9.44 -13.24
N GLN A 74 -9.63 -8.34 -13.02
CA GLN A 74 -8.21 -8.27 -13.33
C GLN A 74 -7.42 -9.36 -12.59
N GLN A 75 -7.68 -9.54 -11.29
CA GLN A 75 -7.00 -10.57 -10.49
C GLN A 75 -7.40 -12.00 -10.88
N SER A 76 -8.61 -12.19 -11.43
CA SER A 76 -9.07 -13.47 -11.95
C SER A 76 -8.59 -13.78 -13.38
N GLY A 77 -7.76 -12.91 -13.97
CA GLY A 77 -7.30 -13.06 -15.36
C GLY A 77 -8.33 -12.70 -16.43
N LEU A 78 -9.50 -12.21 -16.04
CA LEU A 78 -10.61 -11.78 -16.90
C LEU A 78 -10.36 -10.35 -17.40
N ILE A 79 -9.32 -10.18 -18.21
CA ILE A 79 -8.79 -8.87 -18.61
C ILE A 79 -9.79 -8.08 -19.47
N LYS A 80 -10.60 -8.76 -20.30
CA LYS A 80 -11.58 -8.09 -21.16
C LYS A 80 -12.70 -7.47 -20.31
N GLU A 81 -13.21 -8.25 -19.38
CA GLU A 81 -14.26 -7.89 -18.43
C GLU A 81 -13.78 -6.77 -17.49
N ALA A 82 -12.52 -6.84 -17.02
CA ALA A 82 -11.90 -5.78 -16.24
C ALA A 82 -11.86 -4.45 -17.01
N LYS A 83 -11.39 -4.48 -18.27
CA LYS A 83 -11.34 -3.28 -19.12
C LYS A 83 -12.74 -2.70 -19.36
N GLN A 84 -13.73 -3.52 -19.67
CA GLN A 84 -15.10 -3.06 -19.86
C GLN A 84 -15.67 -2.41 -18.60
N THR A 85 -15.41 -3.02 -17.44
CA THR A 85 -15.89 -2.52 -16.15
C THR A 85 -15.27 -1.17 -15.78
N PHE A 86 -13.95 -1.00 -15.96
CA PHE A 86 -13.30 0.29 -15.69
C PHE A 86 -13.71 1.38 -16.69
N ASN A 87 -13.95 1.04 -17.96
CA ASN A 87 -14.51 2.01 -18.91
C ASN A 87 -15.92 2.44 -18.49
N ARG A 88 -16.75 1.53 -17.97
CA ARG A 88 -18.06 1.88 -17.41
C ARG A 88 -17.92 2.84 -16.22
N VAL A 89 -16.92 2.69 -15.36
CA VAL A 89 -16.65 3.68 -14.31
C VAL A 89 -16.38 5.06 -14.91
N LEU A 90 -15.54 5.16 -15.93
CA LEU A 90 -15.23 6.43 -16.60
C LEU A 90 -16.43 7.05 -17.33
N THR A 91 -17.42 6.25 -17.75
CA THR A 91 -18.68 6.80 -18.29
C THR A 91 -19.58 7.43 -17.22
N LEU A 92 -19.46 6.99 -15.96
CA LEU A 92 -20.23 7.54 -14.84
C LEU A 92 -19.48 8.69 -14.14
N ASP A 93 -18.15 8.54 -14.01
CA ASP A 93 -17.24 9.50 -13.41
C ASP A 93 -15.97 9.59 -14.25
N GLN A 94 -15.94 10.58 -15.14
CA GLN A 94 -14.83 10.79 -16.08
C GLN A 94 -13.49 11.13 -15.40
N TYR A 95 -13.51 11.60 -14.15
CA TYR A 95 -12.31 12.01 -13.41
C TYR A 95 -11.84 10.94 -12.43
N ASN A 96 -12.37 9.72 -12.53
CA ASN A 96 -12.00 8.63 -11.64
C ASN A 96 -10.54 8.19 -11.85
N ALA A 97 -9.66 8.65 -10.96
CA ALA A 97 -8.23 8.33 -11.02
C ALA A 97 -7.95 6.82 -10.84
N VAL A 98 -8.80 6.09 -10.12
CA VAL A 98 -8.64 4.65 -9.89
C VAL A 98 -8.86 3.88 -11.19
N ALA A 99 -9.98 4.14 -11.87
CA ALA A 99 -10.30 3.50 -13.14
C ALA A 99 -9.25 3.81 -14.22
N THR A 100 -8.83 5.08 -14.34
CA THR A 100 -7.80 5.51 -15.30
C THR A 100 -6.47 4.78 -15.09
N LYS A 101 -5.97 4.74 -13.85
CA LYS A 101 -4.71 4.04 -13.51
C LYS A 101 -4.78 2.54 -13.82
N ASN A 102 -5.91 1.89 -13.54
CA ASN A 102 -6.08 0.47 -13.81
C ASN A 102 -6.17 0.19 -15.32
N LEU A 103 -6.85 1.02 -16.11
CA LEU A 103 -6.88 0.87 -17.56
C LEU A 103 -5.49 1.02 -18.19
N ASP A 104 -4.71 2.00 -17.75
CA ASP A 104 -3.32 2.18 -18.19
C ASP A 104 -2.47 0.94 -17.90
N LYS A 105 -2.66 0.33 -16.71
CA LYS A 105 -1.98 -0.92 -16.33
C LYS A 105 -2.38 -2.07 -17.26
N LEU A 106 -3.67 -2.18 -17.58
CA LEU A 106 -4.23 -3.23 -18.43
C LEU A 106 -3.93 -3.04 -19.93
N ALA A 107 -3.63 -1.81 -20.39
CA ALA A 107 -3.28 -1.53 -21.77
C ALA A 107 -1.96 -2.20 -22.19
N ASN A 108 -1.02 -2.34 -21.25
CA ASN A 108 0.32 -2.90 -21.50
C ASN A 108 0.39 -4.43 -21.37
N VAL A 109 -0.70 -5.09 -20.96
CA VAL A 109 -0.77 -6.55 -20.82
C VAL A 109 -1.04 -7.18 -22.19
N LYS A 110 0.00 -7.62 -22.91
CA LYS A 110 -0.16 -8.40 -24.16
C LYS A 110 -0.87 -9.73 -23.86
N GLN A 111 -1.95 -9.99 -24.62
CA GLN A 111 -2.90 -11.11 -24.47
C GLN A 111 -2.25 -12.51 -24.46
N SER A 112 -1.04 -12.65 -25.02
CA SER A 112 -0.28 -13.90 -25.03
C SER A 112 0.23 -14.36 -23.65
N ARG A 113 0.21 -13.50 -22.61
CA ARG A 113 0.72 -13.85 -21.28
C ARG A 113 -0.35 -13.90 -20.17
N SER A 114 -1.63 -14.04 -20.55
CA SER A 114 -2.76 -14.28 -19.63
C SER A 114 -2.59 -15.51 -18.74
N SER A 115 -1.71 -16.45 -19.10
CA SER A 115 -1.38 -17.64 -18.30
C SER A 115 -0.60 -17.34 -17.01
N ARG A 116 -0.01 -16.14 -16.84
CA ARG A 116 0.73 -15.77 -15.62
C ARG A 116 -0.14 -15.32 -14.45
N LEU A 117 -1.40 -14.93 -14.71
CA LEU A 117 -2.31 -14.43 -13.67
C LEU A 117 -2.94 -15.54 -12.83
N ASN A 118 -2.83 -16.80 -13.25
CA ASN A 118 -3.42 -17.95 -12.56
C ASN A 118 -2.53 -18.55 -11.46
N SER A 119 -1.33 -18.01 -11.25
CA SER A 119 -0.35 -18.63 -10.35
C SER A 119 0.51 -17.59 -9.64
N GLN A 120 -0.10 -16.67 -8.91
CA GLN A 120 0.65 -15.77 -8.04
C GLN A 120 -0.11 -15.59 -6.72
N SER A 121 0.46 -16.13 -5.66
CA SER A 121 0.01 -15.96 -4.28
C SER A 121 0.06 -14.47 -3.92
N PHE A 122 -1.06 -13.79 -4.03
CA PHE A 122 -1.17 -12.42 -3.55
C PHE A 122 -1.12 -12.47 -2.02
N HIS A 123 -0.01 -12.01 -1.44
CA HIS A 123 0.15 -12.03 0.00
C HIS A 123 -0.61 -10.85 0.63
N PRO A 124 -1.40 -11.08 1.70
CA PRO A 124 -2.19 -10.03 2.33
C PRO A 124 -1.33 -8.82 2.73
N PRO A 125 -1.89 -7.60 2.77
CA PRO A 125 -1.21 -6.39 3.26
C PRO A 125 -0.52 -6.58 4.63
N MET A 126 -1.06 -7.48 5.46
CA MET A 126 -0.52 -7.87 6.77
C MET A 126 0.89 -8.49 6.71
N MET A 127 1.37 -8.96 5.56
CA MET A 127 2.75 -9.44 5.41
C MET A 127 3.80 -8.32 5.31
N PHE A 128 3.40 -7.07 5.06
CA PHE A 128 4.29 -5.92 4.90
C PHE A 128 4.58 -5.18 6.22
N ILE A 129 4.30 -5.79 7.37
CA ILE A 129 4.69 -5.23 8.67
C ILE A 129 6.22 -5.11 8.71
N GLU A 130 6.71 -3.90 8.95
CA GLU A 130 8.13 -3.59 9.04
C GLU A 130 8.68 -4.04 10.40
N ASP A 131 9.23 -5.27 10.43
CA ASP A 131 9.99 -5.76 11.57
C ASP A 131 11.37 -5.06 11.60
N PRO A 132 11.70 -4.27 12.63
CA PRO A 132 12.98 -3.57 12.72
C PRO A 132 14.14 -4.58 12.72
N GLY A 133 15.14 -4.34 11.89
CA GLY A 133 16.31 -5.22 11.76
C GLY A 133 16.14 -6.43 10.84
N LYS A 134 14.89 -6.85 10.54
CA LYS A 134 14.59 -8.05 9.75
C LYS A 134 13.96 -7.74 8.39
N THR A 135 13.28 -6.61 8.25
CA THR A 135 12.66 -6.21 6.99
C THR A 135 13.23 -4.89 6.49
N LYS A 136 13.23 -4.70 5.18
CA LYS A 136 13.57 -3.42 4.55
C LYS A 136 12.81 -3.25 3.25
N ILE A 137 12.35 -2.02 3.02
CA ILE A 137 11.76 -1.59 1.75
C ILE A 137 12.85 -0.88 0.96
N VAL A 138 13.03 -1.32 -0.28
CA VAL A 138 14.12 -0.83 -1.13
C VAL A 138 13.56 -0.42 -2.48
N SER A 139 13.83 0.83 -2.85
CA SER A 139 13.62 1.32 -4.21
C SER A 139 14.76 0.84 -5.08
N CYS A 140 14.44 0.08 -6.12
CA CYS A 140 15.42 -0.55 -6.99
C CYS A 140 15.95 0.43 -8.04
N VAL A 141 17.15 0.17 -8.54
CA VAL A 141 17.80 0.86 -9.65
C VAL A 141 17.79 -0.01 -10.90
N HIS A 142 18.00 0.60 -12.06
CA HIS A 142 18.10 -0.09 -13.35
C HIS A 142 16.92 -1.05 -13.63
N ALA A 143 15.69 -0.55 -13.50
CA ALA A 143 14.48 -1.33 -13.75
C ALA A 143 14.40 -1.84 -15.20
N ALA A 144 13.84 -3.03 -15.37
CA ALA A 144 13.63 -3.66 -16.66
C ALA A 144 12.65 -2.84 -17.55
N PRO A 145 12.63 -3.07 -18.87
CA PRO A 145 11.70 -2.41 -19.77
C PRO A 145 10.24 -2.63 -19.37
N VAL A 146 9.37 -1.66 -19.70
CA VAL A 146 7.93 -1.65 -19.38
C VAL A 146 7.23 -2.95 -19.78
N ASN A 147 7.65 -3.60 -20.87
CA ASN A 147 7.07 -4.87 -21.34
C ASN A 147 7.27 -6.04 -20.36
N THR A 148 8.37 -6.04 -19.61
CA THR A 148 8.65 -7.03 -18.57
C THR A 148 7.94 -6.61 -17.29
N LEU A 149 8.04 -5.35 -16.89
CA LEU A 149 7.42 -4.84 -15.66
C LEU A 149 5.89 -4.93 -15.66
N SER A 150 5.24 -4.66 -16.79
CA SER A 150 3.78 -4.71 -16.93
C SER A 150 3.20 -6.09 -16.70
N SER A 151 4.05 -7.12 -16.69
CA SER A 151 3.62 -8.48 -16.45
C SER A 151 3.76 -8.97 -15.03
N ILE A 152 4.38 -8.17 -14.18
CA ILE A 152 4.63 -8.51 -12.80
C ILE A 152 3.55 -7.85 -11.95
N GLN A 153 3.07 -8.55 -10.93
CA GLN A 153 2.07 -8.01 -10.01
C GLN A 153 2.69 -7.56 -8.68
N CYS A 154 2.00 -6.66 -8.00
CA CYS A 154 2.34 -6.34 -6.61
C CYS A 154 2.01 -7.56 -5.74
N GLY A 155 2.84 -7.87 -4.76
CA GLY A 155 2.72 -9.05 -3.91
C GLY A 155 3.38 -10.32 -4.48
N GLU A 156 3.82 -10.31 -5.74
CA GLU A 156 4.55 -11.42 -6.37
C GLU A 156 5.89 -11.67 -5.68
N GLU A 157 6.21 -12.94 -5.43
CA GLU A 157 7.48 -13.37 -4.87
C GLU A 157 8.58 -13.31 -5.94
N VAL A 158 9.72 -12.75 -5.57
CA VAL A 158 10.89 -12.61 -6.44
C VAL A 158 12.15 -13.07 -5.73
N PHE A 159 13.18 -13.34 -6.51
CA PHE A 159 14.42 -13.95 -6.02
C PHE A 159 15.60 -13.00 -6.16
N LEU A 160 16.48 -13.04 -5.15
CA LEU A 160 17.73 -12.30 -5.15
C LEU A 160 18.82 -13.16 -5.80
N LYS A 161 19.56 -12.58 -6.76
CA LYS A 161 20.73 -13.19 -7.36
C LYS A 161 21.93 -12.27 -7.18
N ALA A 162 22.88 -12.70 -6.34
CA ALA A 162 24.13 -11.98 -6.18
C ALA A 162 25.02 -12.20 -7.41
N LYS A 163 25.44 -11.11 -8.06
CA LYS A 163 26.35 -11.13 -9.20
C LYS A 163 27.37 -10.00 -9.05
N ASN A 164 28.64 -10.36 -8.93
CA ASN A 164 29.74 -9.42 -8.68
C ASN A 164 29.48 -8.56 -7.42
N HIS A 165 29.44 -7.24 -7.57
CA HIS A 165 29.20 -6.27 -6.50
C HIS A 165 27.74 -5.83 -6.38
N CYS A 166 26.84 -6.48 -7.12
CA CYS A 166 25.44 -6.10 -7.17
C CYS A 166 24.52 -7.28 -6.86
N VAL A 167 23.32 -6.97 -6.38
CA VAL A 167 22.25 -7.95 -6.20
C VAL A 167 21.13 -7.62 -7.18
N GLU A 168 20.86 -8.56 -8.07
CA GLU A 168 19.78 -8.48 -9.06
C GLU A 168 18.51 -9.11 -8.48
N ILE A 169 17.37 -8.58 -8.91
CA ILE A 169 16.04 -9.09 -8.61
C ILE A 169 15.50 -9.78 -9.85
N ARG A 170 15.11 -11.04 -9.69
CA ARG A 170 14.65 -11.90 -10.78
C ARG A 170 13.34 -12.58 -10.43
N ASP A 171 12.55 -12.85 -11.46
CA ASP A 171 11.34 -13.68 -11.36
C ASP A 171 11.71 -15.17 -11.17
N ALA A 172 10.74 -16.02 -10.83
CA ALA A 172 10.88 -17.49 -10.74
C ALA A 172 11.45 -18.14 -12.01
N ARG A 173 11.34 -17.47 -13.15
CA ARG A 173 11.86 -17.88 -14.46
C ARG A 173 13.28 -17.38 -14.74
N ASP A 174 13.93 -16.77 -13.75
CA ASP A 174 15.25 -16.10 -13.85
C ASP A 174 15.25 -14.87 -14.79
N ASP A 175 14.07 -14.33 -15.14
CA ASP A 175 13.93 -13.08 -15.90
C ASP A 175 14.39 -11.89 -15.05
N TYR A 176 15.22 -10.99 -15.60
CA TYR A 176 15.70 -9.79 -14.91
C TYR A 176 14.59 -8.75 -14.74
N LEU A 177 14.42 -8.24 -13.52
CA LEU A 177 13.40 -7.23 -13.17
C LEU A 177 14.01 -5.89 -12.78
N ALA A 178 15.00 -5.88 -11.89
CA ALA A 178 15.69 -4.68 -11.42
C ALA A 178 16.97 -5.05 -10.64
N GLN A 179 17.69 -4.04 -10.16
CA GLN A 179 18.89 -4.19 -9.33
C GLN A 179 18.70 -3.45 -8.00
N LEU A 180 19.26 -3.98 -6.92
CA LEU A 180 19.30 -3.29 -5.63
C LEU A 180 20.38 -2.19 -5.64
N PRO A 181 20.15 -1.05 -4.95
CA PRO A 181 21.18 -0.03 -4.74
C PRO A 181 22.48 -0.62 -4.14
N ASP A 182 23.62 0.03 -4.42
CA ASP A 182 24.95 -0.51 -4.10
C ASP A 182 25.17 -0.71 -2.59
N ASP A 183 24.65 0.18 -1.75
CA ASP A 183 24.74 0.09 -0.29
C ASP A 183 24.06 -1.18 0.25
N VAL A 184 22.86 -1.47 -0.24
CA VAL A 184 22.09 -2.67 0.11
C VAL A 184 22.74 -3.91 -0.50
N SER A 185 23.14 -3.84 -1.77
CA SER A 185 23.80 -4.93 -2.49
C SER A 185 25.08 -5.38 -1.79
N PHE A 186 25.97 -4.44 -1.46
CA PHE A 186 27.25 -4.73 -0.80
C PHE A 186 27.08 -5.48 0.52
N ARG A 187 26.07 -5.09 1.30
CA ARG A 187 25.76 -5.75 2.57
C ARG A 187 25.14 -7.13 2.33
N LEU A 188 24.13 -7.24 1.47
CA LEU A 188 23.43 -8.50 1.22
C LEU A 188 24.34 -9.58 0.64
N ILE A 189 25.32 -9.23 -0.21
CA ILE A 189 26.28 -10.20 -0.76
C ILE A 189 27.01 -10.96 0.37
N LYS A 190 27.48 -10.23 1.40
CA LYS A 190 28.17 -10.82 2.55
C LYS A 190 27.25 -11.74 3.36
N LEU A 191 26.00 -11.33 3.52
CA LEU A 191 25.00 -12.06 4.31
C LEU A 191 24.49 -13.31 3.59
N LEU A 192 24.26 -13.24 2.28
CA LEU A 192 23.92 -14.38 1.43
C LEU A 192 25.05 -15.41 1.43
N ALA A 193 26.31 -14.98 1.32
CA ALA A 193 27.47 -15.86 1.41
C ALA A 193 27.58 -16.57 2.78
N ALA A 194 27.05 -15.97 3.84
CA ALA A 194 26.98 -16.55 5.17
C ALA A 194 25.74 -17.43 5.42
N LYS A 195 24.98 -17.78 4.37
CA LYS A 195 23.76 -18.61 4.43
C LYS A 195 22.57 -17.94 5.13
N ASN A 196 22.49 -16.62 5.13
CA ASN A 196 21.23 -15.95 5.48
C ASN A 196 20.21 -16.16 4.36
N THR A 197 18.95 -16.39 4.72
CA THR A 197 17.86 -16.58 3.75
C THR A 197 16.87 -15.43 3.81
N TYR A 198 16.38 -15.05 2.64
CA TYR A 198 15.50 -13.91 2.45
C TYR A 198 14.30 -14.30 1.60
N ARG A 199 13.16 -13.69 1.91
CA ARG A 199 11.96 -13.67 1.07
C ARG A 199 11.80 -12.26 0.55
N VAL A 200 11.53 -12.13 -0.75
CA VAL A 200 11.38 -10.82 -1.38
C VAL A 200 10.08 -10.78 -2.13
N TYR A 201 9.34 -9.69 -1.92
CA TYR A 201 8.06 -9.45 -2.59
C TYR A 201 8.09 -8.10 -3.26
N ILE A 202 7.37 -7.99 -4.37
CA ILE A 202 7.19 -6.71 -5.04
C ILE A 202 6.17 -5.87 -4.29
N LYS A 203 6.59 -4.70 -3.79
CA LYS A 203 5.68 -3.76 -3.11
C LYS A 203 5.00 -2.84 -4.11
N ASN A 204 5.77 -2.24 -5.03
CA ASN A 204 5.23 -1.34 -6.05
C ASN A 204 5.96 -1.51 -7.38
N VAL A 205 5.23 -1.32 -8.48
CA VAL A 205 5.76 -1.33 -9.85
C VAL A 205 5.17 -0.15 -10.61
N ASP A 206 6.03 0.76 -11.05
CA ASP A 206 5.71 1.85 -11.95
C ASP A 206 6.40 1.65 -13.32
N LYS A 207 6.24 2.60 -14.24
CA LYS A 207 6.83 2.55 -15.58
C LYS A 207 8.37 2.45 -15.58
N LYS A 208 9.04 2.98 -14.55
CA LYS A 208 10.52 3.03 -14.43
C LYS A 208 11.05 2.72 -13.02
N SER A 209 10.18 2.60 -12.02
CA SER A 209 10.57 2.32 -10.63
C SER A 209 9.96 1.00 -10.17
N VAL A 210 10.76 0.21 -9.49
CA VAL A 210 10.32 -1.02 -8.82
C VAL A 210 10.72 -0.91 -7.37
N THR A 211 9.77 -1.10 -6.47
CA THR A 211 10.04 -1.13 -5.02
C THR A 211 9.79 -2.53 -4.51
N VAL A 212 10.77 -3.09 -3.80
CA VAL A 212 10.65 -4.42 -3.21
C VAL A 212 10.67 -4.36 -1.69
N PHE A 213 9.99 -5.32 -1.09
CA PHE A 213 10.01 -5.61 0.33
C PHE A 213 10.86 -6.86 0.55
N ILE A 214 11.94 -6.72 1.32
CA ILE A 214 12.86 -7.81 1.63
C ILE A 214 12.66 -8.18 3.09
N LYS A 215 12.43 -9.47 3.37
CA LYS A 215 12.30 -10.03 4.72
C LYS A 215 13.34 -11.11 4.97
N GLU A 216 14.13 -10.95 6.02
CA GLU A 216 15.02 -11.98 6.55
C GLU A 216 14.18 -13.12 7.17
N ILE A 217 14.42 -14.35 6.71
CA ILE A 217 13.77 -15.56 7.24
C ILE A 217 14.67 -16.20 8.29
N SER A 218 15.96 -16.35 7.98
CA SER A 218 16.91 -16.98 8.88
C SER A 218 18.30 -16.38 8.75
N ARG A 219 19.06 -16.44 9.85
CA ARG A 219 20.46 -16.03 9.92
C ARG A 219 21.36 -17.25 9.98
N GLY A 220 22.45 -17.20 9.22
CA GLY A 220 23.57 -18.10 9.36
C GLY A 220 24.36 -17.81 10.63
N LYS A 221 25.09 -18.83 11.11
CA LYS A 221 25.84 -18.80 12.37
C LYS A 221 26.80 -17.61 12.48
N LYS A 222 27.41 -17.21 11.35
CA LYS A 222 28.40 -16.12 11.29
C LYS A 222 27.81 -14.73 11.62
N TYR A 223 26.53 -14.50 11.31
CA TYR A 223 25.86 -13.21 11.53
C TYR A 223 24.65 -13.34 12.45
N ALA A 224 24.62 -14.32 13.36
CA ALA A 224 23.49 -14.56 14.25
C ALA A 224 23.07 -13.29 15.03
N ASN A 225 24.06 -12.52 15.51
CA ASN A 225 23.87 -11.32 16.32
C ASN A 225 23.83 -10.01 15.51
N GLN A 226 23.95 -10.05 14.18
CA GLN A 226 23.94 -8.86 13.35
C GLN A 226 22.67 -8.82 12.48
N PRO A 227 21.81 -7.78 12.62
CA PRO A 227 20.62 -7.67 11.79
C PRO A 227 20.98 -7.44 10.32
N SER A 228 20.19 -8.01 9.40
CA SER A 228 20.41 -7.79 7.96
C SER A 228 20.22 -6.34 7.55
N PHE A 229 19.27 -5.63 8.16
CA PHE A 229 18.96 -4.25 7.80
C PHE A 229 19.18 -3.34 8.99
N ILE A 230 20.07 -2.37 8.85
CA ILE A 230 20.25 -1.32 9.85
C ILE A 230 19.25 -0.22 9.50
N THR A 231 18.38 0.15 10.43
CA THR A 231 17.56 1.35 10.32
C THR A 231 18.47 2.56 10.43
N ASN A 232 18.77 3.21 9.30
CA ASN A 232 19.30 4.58 9.29
C ASN A 232 18.19 5.59 9.62
N SER A 233 17.28 5.25 10.54
CA SER A 233 16.49 6.28 11.17
C SER A 233 17.43 6.90 12.18
N SER A 234 17.80 8.16 11.94
CA SER A 234 18.25 9.08 12.96
C SER A 234 17.15 9.23 14.01
N TYR A 235 16.91 8.18 14.80
CA TYR A 235 16.37 8.33 16.12
C TYR A 235 17.48 9.06 16.88
N GLN A 236 17.46 10.40 16.82
CA GLN A 236 17.94 11.15 17.96
C GLN A 236 17.13 10.59 19.11
N THR A 237 17.78 9.81 19.96
CA THR A 237 17.22 9.46 21.25
C THR A 237 16.87 10.79 21.87
N ILE A 238 15.58 11.12 21.96
CA ILE A 238 15.15 12.20 22.84
C ILE A 238 15.43 11.63 24.23
N VAL A 239 16.68 11.81 24.68
CA VAL A 239 17.00 11.70 26.08
C VAL A 239 16.15 12.79 26.69
N ARG A 240 15.06 12.39 27.36
CA ARG A 240 14.37 13.29 28.28
C ARG A 240 15.42 13.64 29.32
N LYS A 241 16.11 14.77 29.12
CA LYS A 241 16.87 15.42 30.18
C LYS A 241 15.88 15.58 31.33
N THR A 242 16.17 14.94 32.45
CA THR A 242 15.44 15.19 33.69
C THR A 242 15.71 16.63 34.11
N ILE A 243 14.78 17.23 34.85
CA ILE A 243 14.87 18.64 35.30
C ILE A 243 16.20 18.92 36.04
N SER A 244 16.82 17.88 36.62
CA SER A 244 18.17 17.91 37.20
C SER A 244 19.28 18.39 36.25
N ASP A 245 19.14 18.14 34.94
CA ASP A 245 20.19 18.41 33.96
C ASP A 245 20.12 19.82 33.39
N ILE A 246 19.07 20.58 33.74
CA ILE A 246 18.88 21.99 33.35
C ILE A 246 19.54 22.92 34.40
N GLU A 247 19.64 22.50 35.66
CA GLU A 247 20.26 23.32 36.71
C GLU A 247 21.80 23.33 36.67
N ALA A 248 22.42 22.38 35.99
CA ALA A 248 23.87 22.28 35.87
C ALA A 248 24.48 23.22 34.81
N ASP A 249 23.66 23.89 33.99
CA ASP A 249 24.12 24.72 32.85
C ASP A 249 23.87 26.22 33.08
N LYS A 250 23.77 26.65 34.35
CA LYS A 250 23.78 28.08 34.67
C LYS A 250 25.21 28.62 34.52
N PRO A 251 25.44 29.65 33.69
CA PRO A 251 26.76 30.26 33.59
C PRO A 251 27.18 30.85 34.93
N ASP A 252 28.41 30.55 35.33
CA ASP A 252 29.06 31.05 36.54
C ASP A 252 29.25 32.57 36.45
N VAL A 253 28.34 33.31 37.08
CA VAL A 253 28.42 34.77 37.19
C VAL A 253 29.27 35.12 38.41
N THR A 254 30.60 35.04 38.24
CA THR A 254 31.53 35.70 39.16
C THR A 254 31.44 37.22 38.93
N PRO A 255 31.15 38.03 39.97
CA PRO A 255 31.09 39.47 39.80
C PRO A 255 32.51 39.99 39.56
N THR A 256 32.75 40.48 38.35
CA THR A 256 33.99 41.19 38.00
C THR A 256 33.88 42.57 38.65
N GLY A 257 34.51 42.73 39.81
CA GLY A 257 34.60 44.01 40.50
C GLY A 257 35.52 44.94 39.71
N GLU A 258 34.93 45.89 38.98
CA GLU A 258 35.64 47.07 38.49
C GLU A 258 35.61 48.12 39.60
N GLU A 259 36.80 48.45 40.10
CA GLU A 259 37.06 49.56 41.01
C GLU A 259 36.80 50.89 40.28
N GLU A 260 35.73 51.59 40.62
CA GLU A 260 35.59 53.01 40.28
C GLU A 260 36.33 53.85 41.34
N ALA A 261 37.47 54.40 40.92
CA ALA A 261 38.15 55.49 41.60
C ALA A 261 37.69 56.82 40.98
N ASP A 262 36.95 57.62 41.75
CA ASP A 262 36.87 59.09 41.74
C ASP A 262 35.78 59.46 42.76
N SER A 263 35.94 60.31 43.77
CA SER A 263 36.67 61.57 43.86
C SER A 263 36.61 62.03 45.33
N LEU A 264 37.70 62.57 45.87
CA LEU A 264 37.69 63.38 47.08
C LEU A 264 38.29 64.76 46.74
N GLU A 265 37.41 65.76 46.64
CA GLU A 265 37.76 67.17 46.83
C GLU A 265 37.53 67.54 48.31
N GLU A 266 38.43 68.41 48.79
CA GLU A 266 38.56 69.09 50.09
C GLU A 266 39.42 68.42 51.19
#